data_AF-A0A927YW25-F1
#
_entry.id   AF-A0A927YW25-F1
#
_cell.length_a   1.000
_cell.length_b   1.000
_cell.length_c   1.000
_cell.angle_alpha   90.00
_cell.angle_beta   90.00
_cell.angle_gamma   90.00
#
_symmetry.space_group_name_H-M   'P 1'
#
loop_
_entity.id
_entity.type
_entity.pdbx_description
1 polymer ?
#
loop_
_entity_poly.entity_id
_entity_poly.type
_entity_poly.pdbx_seq_one_letter_code
_entity_poly.pdbx_strand_id
1 'polypeptide(L)'
;MQLIIALVCIYIFFRLQAIIYKTSWKKGFSAGISFESHTCREGDRNSLTETVTNNKLLPLPMVNVKFSTPRSFVFENEDNSSITDYYYRNDVFTLLNRQTIKRTLNFRCMRRGCFNINDISIITSDLLMRQSLSTKFVCNTVIHVYPRRVDITPFEIPFKTILGNYVTQKHTIDDPFEFRGIREYQPYDTMRSINWKISARQNKLQVNTFFTTASQEVVIFLNLDSEVFTKSERLQEAGIQIAGTLADKFVAQRIPVALETNGHDIFTKEQICRKSGSGPNHIEAIDHSLSRIDLNQPYDDFTTMIKDYFESKISTGGISTNSFYIFISNYRHDNLMDYYGTLKSLGLACYFIVPEFKITPVDVSQPDVYTWEVDA
;
A
#
# COMPACT_ATOMS: atom_id res chain seq x y z
N MET A 1 -60.96 44.13 9.53
CA MET A 1 -61.21 42.76 9.07
C MET A 1 -60.15 42.24 8.09
N GLN A 2 -59.87 42.92 6.97
CA GLN A 2 -58.90 42.44 5.96
C GLN A 2 -57.47 42.23 6.51
N LEU A 3 -56.97 43.12 7.37
CA LEU A 3 -55.64 42.98 8.00
C LEU A 3 -55.53 41.75 8.91
N ILE A 4 -56.59 41.43 9.66
CA ILE A 4 -56.60 40.28 10.57
C ILE A 4 -56.60 38.97 9.76
N ILE A 5 -57.38 38.92 8.67
CA ILE A 5 -57.39 37.78 7.75
C ILE A 5 -56.00 37.57 7.14
N ALA A 6 -55.35 38.65 6.68
CA ALA A 6 -54.00 38.57 6.13
C ALA A 6 -52.98 38.03 7.16
N LEU A 7 -53.01 38.50 8.40
CA LEU A 7 -52.14 38.01 9.47
C LEU A 7 -52.36 36.53 9.80
N VAL A 8 -53.62 36.08 9.81
CA VAL A 8 -53.97 34.67 10.03
C VAL A 8 -53.47 33.80 8.87
N CYS A 9 -53.65 34.23 7.61
CA CYS A 9 -53.15 33.52 6.44
C CYS A 9 -51.63 33.39 6.45
N ILE A 10 -50.92 34.47 6.81
CA ILE A 10 -49.46 34.48 6.95
C ILE A 10 -49.02 33.49 8.04
N TYR A 11 -49.68 33.51 9.21
CA TYR A 11 -49.38 32.58 10.30
C TYR A 11 -49.59 31.11 9.88
N ILE A 12 -50.71 30.82 9.20
CA ILE A 12 -51.02 29.48 8.68
C ILE A 12 -49.95 29.05 7.67
N PHE A 13 -49.55 29.93 6.75
CA PHE A 13 -48.50 29.66 5.78
C PHE A 13 -47.18 29.28 6.46
N PHE A 14 -46.72 30.07 7.44
CA PHE A 14 -45.50 29.78 8.21
C PHE A 14 -45.57 28.43 8.91
N ARG A 15 -46.73 28.08 9.49
CA ARG A 15 -46.91 26.80 10.19
C ARG A 15 -46.95 25.62 9.23
N LEU A 16 -47.69 25.72 8.13
CA LEU A 16 -47.79 24.66 7.12
C LEU A 16 -46.45 24.39 6.47
N GLN A 17 -45.73 25.43 6.04
CA GLN A 17 -44.40 25.27 5.43
C GLN A 17 -43.42 24.61 6.42
N ALA A 18 -43.35 25.04 7.67
CA ALA A 18 -42.51 24.39 8.68
C ALA A 18 -42.85 22.89 8.89
N ILE A 19 -44.14 22.53 8.96
CA ILE A 19 -44.58 21.13 9.13
C ILE A 19 -44.24 20.27 7.90
N ILE A 20 -44.45 20.81 6.70
CA ILE A 20 -44.13 20.11 5.44
C ILE A 20 -42.63 19.82 5.38
N TYR A 21 -41.78 20.82 5.65
CA TYR A 21 -40.33 20.62 5.66
C TYR A 21 -39.94 19.59 6.71
N LYS A 22 -40.37 19.72 7.98
CA LYS A 22 -40.01 18.77 9.05
C LYS A 22 -40.36 17.31 8.72
N THR A 23 -41.50 17.07 8.07
CA THR A 23 -42.00 15.72 7.77
C THR A 23 -41.49 15.12 6.46
N SER A 24 -41.24 15.97 5.46
CA SER A 24 -41.03 15.53 4.07
C SER A 24 -39.65 15.85 3.49
N TRP A 25 -38.82 16.64 4.18
CA TRP A 25 -37.50 17.03 3.64
C TRP A 25 -36.60 15.82 3.33
N LYS A 26 -36.61 14.80 4.20
CA LYS A 26 -35.77 13.60 4.04
C LYS A 26 -36.26 12.66 2.93
N LYS A 27 -37.56 12.68 2.61
CA LYS A 27 -38.16 11.77 1.62
C LYS A 27 -37.63 12.09 0.22
N GLY A 28 -37.04 11.11 -0.46
CA GLY A 28 -36.49 11.31 -1.81
C GLY A 28 -35.26 12.23 -1.87
N PHE A 29 -34.61 12.50 -0.74
CA PHE A 29 -33.30 13.14 -0.72
C PHE A 29 -32.21 12.07 -0.57
N SER A 30 -31.19 12.13 -1.41
CA SER A 30 -29.99 11.29 -1.29
C SER A 30 -28.75 12.14 -1.43
N ALA A 31 -27.73 11.80 -0.64
CA ALA A 31 -26.40 12.39 -0.74
C ALA A 31 -25.38 11.26 -0.63
N GLY A 32 -24.31 11.36 -1.41
CA GLY A 32 -23.22 10.39 -1.43
C GLY A 32 -21.93 11.05 -1.86
N ILE A 33 -20.83 10.44 -1.43
CA ILE A 33 -19.48 10.79 -1.85
C ILE A 33 -18.90 9.55 -2.52
N SER A 34 -18.11 9.74 -3.57
CA SER A 34 -17.40 8.67 -4.24
C SER A 34 -16.06 9.18 -4.74
N PHE A 35 -15.01 8.38 -4.57
CA PHE A 35 -13.74 8.64 -5.23
C PHE A 35 -13.83 8.26 -6.71
N GLU A 36 -13.15 9.01 -7.57
CA GLU A 36 -13.02 8.66 -8.99
C GLU A 36 -12.25 7.35 -9.15
N SER A 37 -11.09 7.23 -8.50
CA SER A 37 -10.36 5.98 -8.34
C SER A 37 -10.31 5.56 -6.87
N HIS A 38 -10.49 4.27 -6.60
CA HIS A 38 -10.38 3.69 -5.25
C HIS A 38 -8.93 3.32 -4.89
N THR A 39 -8.00 3.47 -5.84
CA THR A 39 -6.56 3.25 -5.66
C THR A 39 -5.79 4.41 -6.28
N CYS A 40 -4.75 4.87 -5.59
CA CYS A 40 -3.80 5.85 -6.11
C CYS A 40 -2.45 5.71 -5.40
N ARG A 41 -1.38 6.30 -5.92
CA ARG A 41 -0.10 6.38 -5.19
C ARG A 41 0.04 7.71 -4.46
N GLU A 42 0.86 7.68 -3.42
CA GLU A 42 1.30 8.90 -2.74
C GLU A 42 2.00 9.84 -3.75
N GLY A 43 1.51 11.07 -3.82
CA GLY A 43 1.88 12.11 -4.76
C GLY A 43 0.89 12.29 -5.92
N ASP A 44 0.06 11.28 -6.20
CA ASP A 44 -0.89 11.32 -7.31
C ASP A 44 -2.08 12.26 -7.02
N ARG A 45 -2.69 12.72 -8.11
CA ARG A 45 -3.95 13.45 -8.09
C ARG A 45 -5.12 12.48 -8.19
N ASN A 46 -6.15 12.72 -7.41
CA ASN A 46 -7.42 12.01 -7.51
C ASN A 46 -8.57 13.00 -7.29
N SER A 47 -9.77 12.57 -7.62
CA SER A 47 -10.97 13.41 -7.54
C SER A 47 -12.00 12.79 -6.62
N LEU A 48 -12.61 13.62 -5.78
CA LEU A 48 -13.75 13.27 -4.94
C LEU A 48 -15.01 13.85 -5.56
N THR A 49 -15.98 13.00 -5.87
CA THR A 49 -17.28 13.46 -6.42
C THR A 49 -18.34 13.39 -5.33
N GLU A 50 -18.84 14.56 -4.95
CA GLU A 50 -20.04 14.71 -4.14
C GLU A 50 -21.27 14.70 -5.04
N THR A 51 -22.22 13.81 -4.75
CA THR A 51 -23.50 13.76 -5.45
C THR A 51 -24.63 14.02 -4.48
N VAL A 52 -25.37 15.10 -4.70
CA VAL A 52 -26.55 15.46 -3.91
C VAL A 52 -27.76 15.47 -4.83
N THR A 53 -28.80 14.72 -4.48
CA THR A 53 -30.01 14.55 -5.29
C THR A 53 -31.25 14.85 -4.47
N ASN A 54 -32.12 15.69 -5.05
CA ASN A 54 -33.41 16.06 -4.51
C ASN A 54 -34.53 15.56 -5.43
N ASN A 55 -34.99 14.32 -5.28
CA ASN A 55 -36.02 13.72 -6.12
C ASN A 55 -37.47 14.06 -5.69
N LYS A 56 -37.67 15.20 -5.02
CA LYS A 56 -38.98 15.68 -4.58
C LYS A 56 -39.30 17.05 -5.18
N LEU A 57 -40.58 17.43 -5.11
CA LEU A 57 -41.07 18.75 -5.51
C LEU A 57 -40.80 19.85 -4.47
N LEU A 58 -40.35 19.47 -3.27
CA LEU A 58 -39.99 20.45 -2.25
C LEU A 58 -38.57 20.96 -2.56
N PRO A 59 -38.39 22.27 -2.80
CA PRO A 59 -37.06 22.83 -2.96
C PRO A 59 -36.33 22.81 -1.62
N LEU A 60 -35.01 22.69 -1.65
CA LEU A 60 -34.13 22.82 -0.52
C LEU A 60 -33.23 24.04 -0.79
N PRO A 61 -33.56 25.23 -0.24
CA PRO A 61 -32.82 26.46 -0.56
C PRO A 61 -31.37 26.38 -0.10
N MET A 62 -31.12 25.66 1.00
CA MET A 62 -29.80 25.48 1.59
C MET A 62 -29.65 24.04 2.07
N VAL A 63 -28.62 23.39 1.56
CA VAL A 63 -28.16 22.06 1.96
C VAL A 63 -26.66 22.15 2.20
N ASN A 64 -26.27 22.01 3.45
CA ASN A 64 -24.88 21.88 3.85
C ASN A 64 -24.51 20.41 3.89
N VAL A 65 -23.50 20.04 3.10
CA VAL A 65 -22.88 18.72 3.08
C VAL A 65 -21.60 18.81 3.88
N LYS A 66 -21.57 18.13 5.02
CA LYS A 66 -20.44 18.12 5.95
C LYS A 66 -19.84 16.74 6.05
N PHE A 67 -18.55 16.64 5.76
CA PHE A 67 -17.78 15.40 5.88
C PHE A 67 -16.33 15.73 6.26
N SER A 68 -15.62 14.72 6.74
CA SER A 68 -14.21 14.83 7.13
C SER A 68 -13.33 14.01 6.19
N THR A 69 -12.21 14.58 5.79
CA THR A 69 -11.14 13.90 5.04
C THR A 69 -9.84 13.94 5.84
N PRO A 70 -8.91 12.99 5.63
CA PRO A 70 -7.60 13.06 6.27
C PRO A 70 -6.84 14.31 5.81
N ARG A 71 -5.98 14.87 6.68
CA ARG A 71 -5.11 16.01 6.34
C ARG A 71 -4.13 15.71 5.18
N SER A 72 -3.89 14.44 4.90
CA SER A 72 -3.07 14.01 3.76
C SER A 72 -3.69 14.35 2.41
N PHE A 73 -4.99 14.64 2.32
CA PHE A 73 -5.64 15.06 1.09
C PHE A 73 -5.57 16.58 0.95
N VAL A 74 -4.69 17.04 0.07
CA VAL A 74 -4.49 18.48 -0.19
C VAL A 74 -5.33 18.89 -1.39
N PHE A 75 -6.36 19.70 -1.17
CA PHE A 75 -7.23 20.22 -2.23
C PHE A 75 -6.58 21.42 -2.94
N GLU A 76 -6.73 21.52 -4.27
CA GLU A 76 -5.95 22.47 -5.08
C GLU A 76 -6.39 23.94 -4.99
N ASN A 77 -7.60 24.24 -4.50
CA ASN A 77 -8.22 25.58 -4.59
C ASN A 77 -8.84 26.11 -3.28
N GLU A 78 -8.40 25.64 -2.11
CA GLU A 78 -9.00 26.05 -0.83
C GLU A 78 -7.96 26.39 0.24
N ASP A 79 -8.25 27.44 1.01
CA ASP A 79 -7.50 27.80 2.20
C ASP A 79 -7.72 26.72 3.27
N ASN A 80 -6.72 25.86 3.44
CA ASN A 80 -6.76 24.74 4.38
C ASN A 80 -6.83 25.24 5.84
N SER A 81 -8.02 25.47 6.40
CA SER A 81 -8.17 25.71 7.83
C SER A 81 -8.08 24.37 8.60
N SER A 82 -6.86 23.91 8.89
CA SER A 82 -6.63 22.69 9.68
C SER A 82 -6.47 23.03 11.16
N ILE A 83 -7.44 22.63 12.00
CA ILE A 83 -7.34 22.74 13.47
C ILE A 83 -6.98 21.36 14.10
N THR A 84 -7.17 20.25 13.37
CA THR A 84 -6.93 18.86 13.83
C THR A 84 -6.38 17.95 12.70
N ASP A 85 -6.17 16.65 12.97
CA ASP A 85 -5.68 15.63 12.01
C ASP A 85 -6.62 15.37 10.80
N TYR A 86 -7.84 15.88 10.87
CA TYR A 86 -8.83 15.81 9.81
C TYR A 86 -9.15 17.20 9.27
N TYR A 87 -9.32 17.28 7.95
CA TYR A 87 -9.93 18.42 7.29
C TYR A 87 -11.45 18.26 7.31
N TYR A 88 -12.14 19.20 7.94
CA TYR A 88 -13.61 19.24 7.96
C TYR A 88 -14.11 20.16 6.87
N ARG A 89 -14.86 19.58 5.92
CA ARG A 89 -15.43 20.32 4.80
C ARG A 89 -16.91 20.59 5.03
N ASN A 90 -17.37 21.76 4.57
CA ASN A 90 -18.76 22.18 4.69
C ASN A 90 -19.22 22.83 3.38
N ASP A 91 -19.77 22.01 2.49
CA ASP A 91 -20.16 22.43 1.16
C ASP A 91 -21.64 22.82 1.10
N VAL A 92 -21.92 24.03 0.64
CA VAL A 92 -23.27 24.56 0.54
C VAL A 92 -23.81 24.37 -0.87
N PHE A 93 -25.03 23.84 -0.97
CA PHE A 93 -25.78 23.63 -2.20
C PHE A 93 -27.20 24.18 -2.09
N THR A 94 -27.73 24.63 -3.22
CA THR A 94 -29.15 24.94 -3.38
C THR A 94 -29.74 23.90 -4.34
N LEU A 95 -30.67 23.07 -3.85
CA LEU A 95 -31.29 22.02 -4.66
C LEU A 95 -32.76 22.33 -4.89
N LEU A 96 -33.10 22.65 -6.13
CA LEU A 96 -34.48 22.86 -6.54
C LEU A 96 -35.19 21.52 -6.75
N ASN A 97 -36.41 21.60 -7.28
CA ASN A 97 -37.29 20.46 -7.47
C ASN A 97 -36.66 19.47 -8.46
N ARG A 98 -36.59 18.19 -8.08
CA ARG A 98 -36.07 17.10 -8.94
C ARG A 98 -34.69 17.37 -9.53
N GLN A 99 -33.81 18.00 -8.76
CA GLN A 99 -32.46 18.35 -9.20
C GLN A 99 -31.40 17.43 -8.59
N THR A 100 -30.40 17.09 -9.39
CA THR A 100 -29.16 16.46 -8.93
C THR A 100 -28.00 17.40 -9.21
N ILE A 101 -27.16 17.63 -8.20
CA ILE A 101 -25.94 18.41 -8.33
C ILE A 101 -24.76 17.47 -8.05
N LYS A 102 -23.76 17.50 -8.92
CA LYS A 102 -22.49 16.82 -8.73
C LYS A 102 -21.39 17.86 -8.64
N ARG A 103 -20.54 17.77 -7.61
CA ARG A 103 -19.35 18.60 -7.45
C ARG A 103 -18.14 17.69 -7.41
N THR A 104 -17.16 17.97 -8.26
CA THR A 104 -15.90 17.24 -8.31
C THR A 104 -14.83 18.09 -7.65
N LEU A 105 -14.12 17.49 -6.70
CA LEU A 105 -13.08 18.13 -5.91
C LEU A 105 -11.77 17.42 -6.18
N ASN A 106 -10.81 18.14 -6.74
CA ASN A 106 -9.50 17.60 -7.05
C ASN A 106 -8.61 17.74 -5.83
N PHE A 107 -7.92 16.66 -5.47
CA PHE A 107 -6.99 16.62 -4.36
C PHE A 107 -5.74 15.83 -4.71
N ARG A 108 -4.66 16.07 -3.95
CA ARG A 108 -3.42 15.31 -4.01
C ARG A 108 -3.27 14.47 -2.76
N CYS A 109 -2.94 13.20 -2.91
CA CYS A 109 -2.65 12.30 -1.79
C CYS A 109 -1.21 12.50 -1.33
N MET A 110 -0.98 13.16 -0.20
CA MET A 110 0.37 13.44 0.31
C MET A 110 0.93 12.36 1.24
N ARG A 111 0.12 11.38 1.63
CA ARG A 111 0.53 10.31 2.55
C ARG A 111 -0.11 8.99 2.15
N ARG A 112 0.66 7.90 2.19
CA ARG A 112 0.13 6.53 2.02
C ARG A 112 -0.82 6.15 3.15
N GLY A 113 -1.70 5.21 2.89
CA GLY A 113 -2.64 4.71 3.89
C GLY A 113 -3.95 4.23 3.29
N CYS A 114 -4.78 3.62 4.14
CA CYS A 114 -6.16 3.27 3.84
C CYS A 114 -7.09 4.29 4.48
N PHE A 115 -7.80 5.09 3.68
CA PHE A 115 -8.69 6.12 4.18
C PHE A 115 -10.14 5.77 3.86
N ASN A 116 -11.01 5.93 4.86
CA ASN A 116 -12.43 5.66 4.74
C ASN A 116 -13.24 6.88 5.16
N ILE A 117 -14.20 7.27 4.32
CA ILE A 117 -15.23 8.25 4.66
C ILE A 117 -16.48 7.45 5.00
N ASN A 118 -16.88 7.44 6.27
CA ASN A 118 -17.96 6.63 6.87
C ASN A 118 -19.34 7.32 6.89
N ASP A 119 -19.37 8.62 7.16
CA ASP A 119 -20.62 9.35 7.26
C ASP A 119 -20.54 10.75 6.67
N ILE A 120 -21.67 11.15 6.09
CA ILE A 120 -21.91 12.48 5.58
C ILE A 120 -23.03 13.06 6.42
N SER A 121 -22.74 14.18 7.07
CA SER A 121 -23.74 14.93 7.82
C SER A 121 -24.37 15.99 6.93
N ILE A 122 -25.68 15.93 6.80
CA ILE A 122 -26.45 16.86 5.99
C ILE A 122 -27.22 17.78 6.92
N ILE A 123 -27.04 19.08 6.75
CA ILE A 123 -27.79 20.10 7.46
C ILE A 123 -28.55 20.92 6.44
N THR A 124 -29.87 20.88 6.50
CA THR A 124 -30.74 21.64 5.61
C THR A 124 -31.55 22.65 6.41
N SER A 125 -32.09 23.64 5.72
CA SER A 125 -33.02 24.58 6.32
C SER A 125 -34.34 24.63 5.55
N ASP A 126 -35.38 25.11 6.22
CA ASP A 126 -36.66 25.37 5.60
C ASP A 126 -36.57 26.58 4.64
N LEU A 127 -37.61 26.79 3.82
CA LEU A 127 -37.67 27.90 2.84
C LEU A 127 -37.26 29.27 3.42
N LEU A 128 -37.58 29.51 4.69
CA LEU A 128 -37.37 30.77 5.39
C LEU A 128 -36.15 30.77 6.32
N MET A 129 -35.34 29.70 6.28
CA MET A 129 -34.12 29.52 7.08
C MET A 129 -34.32 29.70 8.60
N ARG A 130 -35.50 29.41 9.12
CA ARG A 130 -35.85 29.51 10.54
C ARG A 130 -35.57 28.23 11.32
N GLN A 131 -35.56 27.09 10.64
CA GLN A 131 -35.34 25.78 11.25
C GLN A 131 -34.15 25.08 10.61
N SER A 132 -33.29 24.52 11.44
CA SER A 132 -32.20 23.65 11.02
C SER A 132 -32.63 22.19 11.17
N LEU A 133 -32.53 21.43 10.08
CA LEU A 133 -32.90 20.03 9.98
C LEU A 133 -31.66 19.24 9.60
N SER A 134 -31.23 18.31 10.46
CA SER A 134 -30.03 17.51 10.23
C SER A 134 -30.34 16.02 10.10
N THR A 135 -29.61 15.34 9.22
CA THR A 135 -29.56 13.88 9.18
C THR A 135 -28.15 13.44 8.83
N LYS A 136 -27.77 12.23 9.25
CA LYS A 136 -26.57 11.57 8.75
C LYS A 136 -26.93 10.57 7.66
N PHE A 137 -26.08 10.47 6.66
CA PHE A 137 -26.08 9.41 5.65
C PHE A 137 -24.82 8.57 5.83
N VAL A 138 -24.99 7.25 5.88
CA VAL A 138 -23.86 6.33 5.90
C VAL A 138 -23.32 6.23 4.47
N CYS A 139 -22.04 6.47 4.34
CA CYS A 139 -21.29 6.36 3.09
C CYS A 139 -20.10 5.48 3.44
N ASN A 140 -19.88 4.35 2.78
CA ASN A 140 -18.72 3.49 3.09
C ASN A 140 -17.80 3.52 1.89
N THR A 141 -17.07 4.62 1.72
CA THR A 141 -16.14 4.77 0.59
C THR A 141 -14.71 4.75 1.07
N VAL A 142 -13.95 3.82 0.51
CA VAL A 142 -12.57 3.55 0.90
C VAL A 142 -11.66 3.85 -0.28
N ILE A 143 -10.52 4.48 0.02
CA ILE A 143 -9.44 4.73 -0.93
C ILE A 143 -8.14 4.18 -0.36
N HIS A 144 -7.43 3.41 -1.19
CA HIS A 144 -6.12 2.87 -0.88
C HIS A 144 -5.05 3.75 -1.54
N VAL A 145 -4.24 4.42 -0.72
CA VAL A 145 -3.09 5.19 -1.17
C VAL A 145 -1.83 4.35 -0.99
N TYR A 146 -1.29 3.87 -2.10
CA TYR A 146 -0.08 3.07 -2.17
C TYR A 146 1.17 3.91 -1.88
N PRO A 147 2.24 3.28 -1.33
CA PRO A 147 3.49 3.98 -1.08
C PRO A 147 4.10 4.55 -2.37
N ARG A 148 4.68 5.74 -2.27
CA ARG A 148 5.46 6.32 -3.36
C ARG A 148 6.67 5.44 -3.70
N ARG A 149 7.03 5.37 -4.98
CA ARG A 149 8.27 4.73 -5.43
C ARG A 149 9.45 5.67 -5.27
N VAL A 150 10.54 5.17 -4.69
CA VAL A 150 11.77 5.95 -4.47
C VAL A 150 12.75 5.66 -5.60
N ASP A 151 13.60 6.64 -5.91
CA ASP A 151 14.71 6.40 -6.82
C ASP A 151 15.74 5.45 -6.18
N ILE A 152 16.14 4.44 -6.93
CA ILE A 152 17.11 3.42 -6.50
C ILE A 152 18.49 3.68 -7.10
N THR A 153 18.73 4.83 -7.73
CA THR A 153 20.06 5.20 -8.24
C THR A 153 21.20 4.98 -7.22
N PRO A 154 21.06 5.30 -5.91
CA PRO A 154 22.14 5.05 -4.93
C PRO A 154 22.39 3.56 -4.69
N PHE A 155 21.40 2.72 -4.99
CA PHE A 155 21.38 1.28 -4.72
C PHE A 155 21.47 0.43 -5.98
N GLU A 156 21.70 1.02 -7.16
CA GLU A 156 21.83 0.26 -8.40
C GLU A 156 22.96 -0.76 -8.35
N ILE A 157 24.07 -0.43 -7.68
CA ILE A 157 25.23 -1.32 -7.56
C ILE A 157 24.89 -2.52 -6.66
N PRO A 158 24.43 -2.35 -5.40
CA PRO A 158 23.91 -3.44 -4.59
C PRO A 158 22.83 -4.26 -5.30
N PHE A 159 21.87 -3.59 -5.96
CA PHE A 159 20.81 -4.26 -6.70
C PHE A 159 21.35 -5.10 -7.87
N LYS A 160 22.31 -4.58 -8.64
CA LYS A 160 23.01 -5.34 -9.70
C LYS A 160 23.82 -6.50 -9.13
N THR A 161 24.42 -6.36 -7.96
CA THR A 161 25.12 -7.45 -7.26
C THR A 161 24.11 -8.54 -6.84
N ILE A 162 22.99 -8.15 -6.24
CA ILE A 162 21.89 -9.05 -5.87
C ILE A 162 21.39 -9.80 -7.10
N LEU A 163 21.15 -9.08 -8.20
CA LEU A 163 20.70 -9.67 -9.46
C LEU A 163 21.77 -10.52 -10.15
N GLY A 164 23.03 -10.11 -10.11
CA GLY A 164 24.15 -10.88 -10.64
C GLY A 164 24.27 -12.21 -9.92
N ASN A 165 24.18 -12.18 -8.59
CA ASN A 165 24.15 -13.38 -7.75
C ASN A 165 22.89 -14.24 -8.02
N TYR A 166 21.74 -13.61 -8.27
CA TYR A 166 20.52 -14.32 -8.69
C TYR A 166 20.74 -15.09 -10.00
N VAL A 167 21.30 -14.42 -11.01
CA VAL A 167 21.57 -15.02 -12.32
C VAL A 167 22.64 -16.11 -12.25
N THR A 168 23.71 -15.95 -11.45
CA THR A 168 24.76 -16.98 -11.35
C THR A 168 24.28 -18.22 -10.61
N GLN A 169 23.50 -18.07 -9.54
CA GLN A 169 22.89 -19.18 -8.82
C GLN A 169 21.83 -19.96 -9.63
N LYS A 170 21.31 -19.37 -10.71
CA LYS A 170 20.40 -20.04 -11.66
C LYS A 170 21.04 -21.27 -12.33
N HIS A 171 22.37 -21.38 -12.32
CA HIS A 171 23.11 -22.38 -13.10
C HIS A 171 23.70 -23.54 -12.29
N THR A 172 23.41 -23.66 -11.00
CA THR A 172 24.18 -24.59 -10.14
C THR A 172 23.61 -26.01 -10.09
N ILE A 173 22.31 -26.23 -10.33
CA ILE A 173 21.71 -27.57 -10.24
C ILE A 173 20.76 -27.82 -11.42
N ASP A 174 21.24 -28.61 -12.37
CA ASP A 174 20.45 -29.12 -13.49
C ASP A 174 19.54 -30.27 -13.02
N ASP A 175 18.27 -30.25 -13.41
CA ASP A 175 17.29 -31.31 -13.15
C ASP A 175 17.44 -32.45 -14.16
N PRO A 176 17.87 -33.66 -13.74
CA PRO A 176 18.08 -34.78 -14.66
C PRO A 176 16.84 -35.23 -15.43
N PHE A 177 15.63 -34.82 -15.03
CA PHE A 177 14.38 -35.23 -15.65
C PHE A 177 13.89 -34.29 -16.76
N GLU A 178 14.44 -33.07 -16.86
CA GLU A 178 13.98 -32.07 -17.82
C GLU A 178 15.04 -31.79 -18.89
N PHE A 179 14.99 -32.51 -20.02
CA PHE A 179 15.98 -32.40 -21.09
C PHE A 179 15.88 -31.05 -21.84
N ARG A 180 16.98 -30.28 -21.88
CA ARG A 180 17.07 -28.97 -22.57
C ARG A 180 17.60 -29.09 -23.99
N GLY A 181 18.59 -29.94 -24.21
CA GLY A 181 19.23 -30.09 -25.52
C GLY A 181 20.61 -30.73 -25.42
N ILE A 182 21.29 -30.84 -26.56
CA ILE A 182 22.66 -31.37 -26.65
C ILE A 182 23.59 -30.26 -27.11
N ARG A 183 24.76 -30.15 -26.48
CA ARG A 183 25.83 -29.21 -26.86
C ARG A 183 27.18 -29.90 -26.95
N GLU A 184 28.16 -29.24 -27.57
CA GLU A 184 29.55 -29.73 -27.62
C GLU A 184 30.18 -29.75 -26.22
N TYR A 185 30.96 -30.80 -25.95
CA TYR A 185 31.68 -31.00 -24.69
C TYR A 185 32.70 -29.90 -24.47
N GLN A 186 32.77 -29.40 -23.24
CA GLN A 186 33.78 -28.46 -22.79
C GLN A 186 34.64 -29.07 -21.69
N PRO A 187 35.91 -28.66 -21.52
CA PRO A 187 36.82 -29.30 -20.56
C PRO A 187 36.36 -29.28 -19.09
N TYR A 188 35.45 -28.38 -18.73
CA TYR A 188 34.86 -28.27 -17.39
C TYR A 188 33.64 -29.18 -17.19
N ASP A 189 33.18 -29.88 -18.22
CA ASP A 189 32.04 -30.79 -18.13
C ASP A 189 32.45 -32.16 -17.57
N THR A 190 31.58 -32.70 -16.71
CA THR A 190 31.80 -34.03 -16.14
C THR A 190 31.63 -35.13 -17.19
N MET A 191 32.41 -36.20 -17.10
CA MET A 191 32.32 -37.33 -18.05
C MET A 191 30.94 -38.04 -18.01
N ARG A 192 30.21 -37.91 -16.89
CA ARG A 192 28.86 -38.48 -16.70
C ARG A 192 27.80 -37.81 -17.57
N SER A 193 27.97 -36.53 -17.91
CA SER A 193 26.99 -35.79 -18.72
C SER A 193 27.15 -36.04 -20.23
N ILE A 194 28.18 -36.79 -20.65
CA ILE A 194 28.44 -37.12 -22.06
C ILE A 194 27.36 -38.06 -22.60
N ASN A 195 26.75 -37.66 -23.71
CA ASN A 195 25.87 -38.51 -24.49
C ASN A 195 26.71 -39.37 -25.45
N TRP A 196 27.11 -40.55 -24.98
CA TRP A 196 27.96 -41.48 -25.74
C TRP A 196 27.35 -41.89 -27.08
N LYS A 197 26.02 -42.02 -27.15
CA LYS A 197 25.32 -42.47 -28.36
C LYS A 197 25.40 -41.44 -29.49
N ILE A 198 25.28 -40.15 -29.17
CA ILE A 198 25.40 -39.06 -30.16
C ILE A 198 26.87 -38.81 -30.48
N SER A 199 27.72 -38.84 -29.45
CA SER A 199 29.16 -38.61 -29.60
C SER A 199 29.80 -39.60 -30.57
N ALA A 200 29.43 -40.88 -30.48
CA ALA A 200 29.91 -41.93 -31.38
C ALA A 200 29.47 -41.75 -32.84
N ARG A 201 28.33 -41.07 -33.10
CA ARG A 201 27.83 -40.82 -34.45
C ARG A 201 28.46 -39.60 -35.11
N GLN A 202 28.76 -38.57 -34.31
CA GLN A 202 29.29 -37.30 -34.80
C GLN A 202 30.81 -37.20 -34.71
N ASN A 203 31.49 -38.23 -34.15
CA ASN A 203 32.93 -38.24 -33.88
C ASN A 203 33.42 -37.03 -33.06
N LYS A 204 32.54 -36.46 -32.25
CA LYS A 204 32.81 -35.33 -31.36
C LYS A 204 32.08 -35.56 -30.03
N LEU A 205 32.73 -35.22 -28.91
CA LEU A 205 32.09 -35.35 -27.61
C LEU A 205 30.93 -34.35 -27.48
N GLN A 206 29.76 -34.87 -27.13
CA GLN A 206 28.51 -34.15 -26.99
C GLN A 206 27.94 -34.41 -25.59
N VAL A 207 27.41 -33.37 -24.95
CA VAL A 207 26.90 -33.40 -23.57
C VAL A 207 25.40 -33.14 -23.56
N ASN A 208 24.66 -33.92 -22.78
CA ASN A 208 23.26 -33.65 -22.49
C ASN A 208 23.17 -32.48 -21.52
N THR A 209 22.40 -31.46 -21.89
CA THR A 209 22.04 -30.35 -21.00
C THR A 209 20.60 -30.51 -20.56
N PHE A 210 20.36 -30.18 -19.29
CA PHE A 210 19.03 -30.24 -18.70
C PHE A 210 18.58 -28.83 -18.27
N PHE A 211 17.28 -28.66 -18.03
CA PHE A 211 16.73 -27.46 -17.42
C PHE A 211 17.01 -27.47 -15.91
N THR A 212 16.88 -26.31 -15.27
CA THR A 212 17.17 -26.11 -13.86
C THR A 212 15.84 -25.89 -13.13
N THR A 213 15.53 -26.75 -12.15
CA THR A 213 14.22 -26.74 -11.44
C THR A 213 14.21 -25.90 -10.16
N ALA A 214 15.33 -25.25 -9.81
CA ALA A 214 15.39 -24.40 -8.63
C ALA A 214 14.54 -23.13 -8.81
N SER A 215 13.39 -23.07 -8.12
CA SER A 215 12.59 -21.85 -8.01
C SER A 215 13.30 -20.86 -7.07
N GLN A 216 13.95 -19.86 -7.65
CA GLN A 216 14.57 -18.78 -6.89
C GLN A 216 13.53 -17.69 -6.61
N GLU A 217 13.35 -17.34 -5.34
CA GLU A 217 12.48 -16.26 -4.90
C GLU A 217 13.26 -15.22 -4.09
N VAL A 218 12.77 -13.99 -4.09
CA VAL A 218 13.25 -12.91 -3.23
C VAL A 218 12.25 -12.73 -2.09
N VAL A 219 12.70 -12.85 -0.85
CA VAL A 219 11.89 -12.61 0.34
C VAL A 219 12.34 -11.29 0.96
N ILE A 220 11.41 -10.34 1.04
CA ILE A 220 11.63 -9.03 1.65
C ILE A 220 11.06 -9.09 3.07
N PHE A 221 11.93 -8.96 4.07
CA PHE A 221 11.55 -8.76 5.46
C PHE A 221 11.57 -7.27 5.77
N LEU A 222 10.42 -6.71 6.08
CA LEU A 222 10.26 -5.30 6.43
C LEU A 222 9.98 -5.16 7.93
N ASN A 223 10.94 -4.58 8.64
CA ASN A 223 10.80 -4.22 10.03
C ASN A 223 10.29 -2.79 10.18
N LEU A 224 9.25 -2.62 10.98
CA LEU A 224 8.70 -1.33 11.35
C LEU A 224 9.01 -0.94 12.80
N ASP A 225 9.70 -1.80 13.56
CA ASP A 225 10.19 -1.41 14.87
C ASP A 225 11.27 -0.32 14.72
N SER A 226 11.21 0.65 15.61
CA SER A 226 12.18 1.74 15.66
C SER A 226 12.60 1.98 17.10
N GLU A 227 13.91 2.08 17.30
CA GLU A 227 14.52 2.41 18.60
C GLU A 227 14.23 3.86 19.03
N VAL A 228 13.97 4.75 18.08
CA VAL A 228 13.80 6.20 18.32
C VAL A 228 12.32 6.58 18.38
N PHE A 229 11.80 6.80 19.58
CA PHE A 229 10.39 7.15 19.85
C PHE A 229 9.86 8.42 19.12
N THR A 230 10.72 9.35 18.70
CA THR A 230 10.28 10.69 18.24
C THR A 230 10.49 10.94 16.74
N LYS A 231 11.24 10.09 16.03
CA LYS A 231 11.51 10.23 14.57
C LYS A 231 11.28 8.93 13.77
N SER A 232 10.65 7.92 14.39
CA SER A 232 10.42 6.59 13.81
C SER A 232 9.56 6.62 12.55
N GLU A 233 8.49 7.43 12.55
CA GLU A 233 7.46 7.38 11.52
C GLU A 233 8.03 7.60 10.12
N ARG A 234 8.87 8.62 9.92
CA ARG A 234 9.50 8.88 8.60
C ARG A 234 10.41 7.76 8.14
N LEU A 235 11.14 7.12 9.05
CA LEU A 235 12.02 5.98 8.71
C LEU A 235 11.20 4.72 8.41
N GLN A 236 10.11 4.49 9.14
CA GLN A 236 9.14 3.42 8.87
C GLN A 236 8.48 3.62 7.50
N GLU A 237 8.02 4.84 7.21
CA GLU A 237 7.46 5.24 5.91
C GLU A 237 8.48 5.02 4.79
N ALA A 238 9.74 5.43 4.98
CA ALA A 238 10.81 5.19 4.03
C ALA A 238 11.08 3.69 3.82
N GLY A 239 11.10 2.89 4.89
CA GLY A 239 11.23 1.44 4.81
C GLY A 239 10.13 0.80 3.96
N ILE A 240 8.89 1.25 4.12
CA ILE A 240 7.74 0.78 3.33
C ILE A 240 7.86 1.19 1.86
N GLN A 241 8.31 2.43 1.60
CA GLN A 241 8.57 2.89 0.23
C GLN A 241 9.70 2.10 -0.43
N ILE A 242 10.80 1.81 0.28
CA ILE A 242 11.91 0.97 -0.20
C ILE A 242 11.41 -0.45 -0.52
N ALA A 243 10.66 -1.08 0.40
CA ALA A 243 10.11 -2.41 0.23
C ALA A 243 9.22 -2.51 -1.02
N GLY A 244 8.29 -1.56 -1.19
CA GLY A 244 7.42 -1.51 -2.37
C GLY A 244 8.21 -1.27 -3.66
N THR A 245 9.25 -0.44 -3.62
CA THR A 245 10.09 -0.16 -4.80
C THR A 245 10.95 -1.35 -5.20
N LEU A 246 11.55 -2.06 -4.25
CA LEU A 246 12.30 -3.29 -4.52
C LEU A 246 11.39 -4.39 -5.07
N ALA A 247 10.23 -4.60 -4.45
CA ALA A 247 9.25 -5.57 -4.93
C ALA A 247 8.85 -5.30 -6.39
N ASP A 248 8.56 -4.04 -6.73
CA ASP A 248 8.21 -3.61 -8.09
C ASP A 248 9.33 -3.94 -9.10
N LYS A 249 10.59 -3.63 -8.75
CA LYS A 249 11.73 -3.92 -9.63
C LYS A 249 11.99 -5.41 -9.83
N PHE A 250 11.93 -6.22 -8.78
CA PHE A 250 12.11 -7.67 -8.90
C PHE A 250 10.97 -8.31 -9.70
N VAL A 251 9.72 -7.90 -9.45
CA VAL A 251 8.56 -8.37 -10.21
C VAL A 251 8.64 -7.96 -11.68
N ALA A 252 9.11 -6.74 -11.99
CA ALA A 252 9.33 -6.28 -13.36
C ALA A 252 10.35 -7.16 -14.12
N GLN A 253 11.31 -7.76 -13.40
CA GLN A 253 12.27 -8.72 -13.94
C GLN A 253 11.79 -10.17 -13.92
N ARG A 254 10.52 -10.40 -13.58
CA ARG A 254 9.88 -11.73 -13.46
C ARG A 254 10.47 -12.60 -12.36
N ILE A 255 11.07 -11.98 -11.34
CA ILE A 255 11.56 -12.67 -10.16
C ILE A 255 10.39 -12.74 -9.16
N PRO A 256 10.01 -13.93 -8.67
CA PRO A 256 9.00 -14.07 -7.63
C PRO A 256 9.41 -13.37 -6.33
N VAL A 257 8.50 -12.59 -5.75
CA VAL A 257 8.75 -11.84 -4.51
C VAL A 257 7.76 -12.25 -3.43
N ALA A 258 8.26 -12.49 -2.22
CA ALA A 258 7.46 -12.58 -1.00
C ALA A 258 7.73 -11.36 -0.11
N LEU A 259 6.73 -10.93 0.65
CA LEU A 259 6.84 -9.84 1.62
C LEU A 259 6.38 -10.34 2.99
N GLU A 260 7.25 -10.21 3.98
CA GLU A 260 6.97 -10.48 5.39
C GLU A 260 7.23 -9.20 6.20
N THR A 261 6.28 -8.77 7.02
CA THR A 261 6.45 -7.59 7.88
C THR A 261 5.86 -7.82 9.26
N ASN A 262 6.42 -7.20 10.29
CA ASN A 262 5.83 -7.15 11.64
C ASN A 262 4.71 -6.09 11.76
N GLY A 263 4.36 -5.42 10.67
CA GLY A 263 3.21 -4.52 10.61
C GLY A 263 1.87 -5.24 10.57
N HIS A 264 0.89 -4.67 11.28
CA HIS A 264 -0.48 -5.17 11.33
C HIS A 264 -1.38 -4.47 10.29
N ASP A 265 -2.34 -5.22 9.72
CA ASP A 265 -3.40 -4.64 8.89
C ASP A 265 -4.39 -3.86 9.76
N ILE A 266 -4.73 -2.64 9.37
CA ILE A 266 -5.72 -1.79 10.02
C ILE A 266 -7.08 -2.47 10.25
N PHE A 267 -7.48 -3.41 9.37
CA PHE A 267 -8.79 -4.08 9.47
C PHE A 267 -8.74 -5.41 10.22
N THR A 268 -7.84 -6.31 9.82
CA THR A 268 -7.78 -7.66 10.42
C THR A 268 -7.01 -7.66 11.74
N LYS A 269 -6.14 -6.67 11.97
CA LYS A 269 -5.18 -6.62 13.08
C LYS A 269 -4.23 -7.82 13.11
N GLU A 270 -4.13 -8.54 12.00
CA GLU A 270 -3.19 -9.64 11.82
C GLU A 270 -1.94 -9.13 11.13
N GLN A 271 -0.84 -9.83 11.37
CA GLN A 271 0.42 -9.59 10.70
C GLN A 271 0.27 -9.73 9.18
N ILE A 272 0.84 -8.78 8.44
CA ILE A 272 0.80 -8.81 6.97
C ILE A 272 1.90 -9.72 6.43
N CYS A 273 1.49 -10.84 5.83
CA CYS A 273 2.35 -11.73 5.06
C CYS A 273 1.82 -11.89 3.63
N ARG A 274 2.73 -11.88 2.65
CA ARG A 274 2.44 -12.15 1.24
C ARG A 274 3.39 -13.20 0.73
N LYS A 275 2.81 -14.35 0.37
CA LYS A 275 3.53 -15.47 -0.25
C LYS A 275 4.15 -15.04 -1.57
N SER A 276 5.15 -15.80 -1.98
CA SER A 276 5.87 -15.63 -3.24
C SER A 276 4.92 -15.62 -4.43
N GLY A 277 5.09 -14.61 -5.28
CA GLY A 277 4.29 -14.42 -6.49
C GLY A 277 5.00 -13.52 -7.48
N SER A 278 4.50 -13.49 -8.71
CA SER A 278 5.02 -12.61 -9.76
C SER A 278 3.86 -12.06 -10.61
N GLY A 279 4.13 -10.98 -11.34
CA GLY A 279 3.16 -10.32 -12.22
C GLY A 279 2.45 -9.11 -11.61
N PRO A 280 1.61 -8.42 -12.43
CA PRO A 280 1.00 -7.14 -12.07
C PRO A 280 0.03 -7.24 -10.88
N ASN A 281 -0.81 -8.28 -10.85
CA ASN A 281 -1.76 -8.47 -9.74
C ASN A 281 -1.04 -8.72 -8.41
N HIS A 282 0.15 -9.32 -8.45
CA HIS A 282 0.93 -9.59 -7.25
C HIS A 282 1.53 -8.32 -6.67
N ILE A 283 2.09 -7.45 -7.53
CA ILE A 283 2.60 -6.16 -7.06
C ILE A 283 1.48 -5.25 -6.54
N GLU A 284 0.29 -5.27 -7.16
CA GLU A 284 -0.90 -4.57 -6.64
C GLU A 284 -1.32 -5.12 -5.27
N ALA A 285 -1.27 -6.44 -5.06
CA ALA A 285 -1.57 -7.06 -3.76
C ALA A 285 -0.54 -6.68 -2.68
N ILE A 286 0.75 -6.57 -3.06
CA ILE A 286 1.81 -6.06 -2.18
C ILE A 286 1.56 -4.59 -1.84
N ASP A 287 1.33 -3.73 -2.84
CA ASP A 287 1.05 -2.30 -2.65
C ASP A 287 -0.19 -2.07 -1.78
N HIS A 288 -1.22 -2.89 -1.97
CA HIS A 288 -2.44 -2.87 -1.16
C HIS A 288 -2.16 -3.25 0.29
N SER A 289 -1.37 -4.30 0.52
CA SER A 289 -0.89 -4.67 1.86
C SER A 289 -0.07 -3.55 2.51
N LEU A 290 0.89 -2.97 1.79
CA LEU A 290 1.70 -1.86 2.29
C LEU A 290 0.88 -0.60 2.61
N SER A 291 -0.21 -0.35 1.88
CA SER A 291 -1.14 0.75 2.18
C SER A 291 -1.98 0.54 3.44
N ARG A 292 -2.14 -0.70 3.90
CA ARG A 292 -2.97 -1.07 5.05
C ARG A 292 -2.22 -1.14 6.37
N ILE A 293 -0.89 -1.08 6.34
CA ILE A 293 -0.03 -1.05 7.52
C ILE A 293 -0.38 0.19 8.35
N ASP A 294 -0.83 -0.02 9.59
CA ASP A 294 -1.08 1.02 10.58
C ASP A 294 0.16 1.20 11.47
N LEU A 295 0.73 2.41 11.48
CA LEU A 295 1.92 2.71 12.26
C LEU A 295 1.65 3.00 13.75
N ASN A 296 0.38 3.14 14.13
CA ASN A 296 -0.01 3.45 15.51
C ASN A 296 -0.22 2.19 16.36
N GLN A 297 -0.29 1.01 15.74
CA GLN A 297 -0.46 -0.25 16.43
C GLN A 297 0.89 -0.77 16.93
N PRO A 298 0.91 -1.50 18.06
CA PRO A 298 2.12 -2.19 18.48
C PRO A 298 2.54 -3.21 17.42
N TYR A 299 3.84 -3.39 17.26
CA TYR A 299 4.42 -4.37 16.35
C TYR A 299 4.77 -5.65 17.10
N ASP A 300 4.76 -6.76 16.38
CA ASP A 300 5.32 -8.02 16.88
C ASP A 300 6.85 -7.96 16.85
N ASP A 301 7.49 -8.71 17.76
CA ASP A 301 8.96 -8.79 17.80
C ASP A 301 9.50 -9.37 16.48
N PHE A 302 10.19 -8.52 15.74
CA PHE A 302 10.69 -8.83 14.41
C PHE A 302 11.70 -9.99 14.42
N THR A 303 12.51 -10.11 15.46
CA THR A 303 13.49 -11.22 15.57
C THR A 303 12.79 -12.56 15.73
N THR A 304 11.74 -12.64 16.55
CA THR A 304 10.94 -13.86 16.72
C THR A 304 10.23 -14.23 15.42
N MET A 305 9.64 -13.26 14.73
CA MET A 305 8.97 -13.47 13.44
C MET A 305 9.89 -14.07 12.37
N ILE A 306 11.13 -13.57 12.27
CA ILE A 306 12.10 -14.12 11.32
C ILE A 306 12.45 -15.57 11.71
N LYS A 307 12.68 -15.86 13.00
CA LYS A 307 13.00 -17.21 13.46
C LYS A 307 11.88 -18.19 13.11
N ASP A 308 10.63 -17.84 13.42
CA ASP A 308 9.46 -18.64 13.12
C ASP A 308 9.32 -18.90 11.60
N TYR A 309 9.59 -17.88 10.78
CA TYR A 309 9.62 -18.02 9.33
C TYR A 309 10.64 -19.07 8.88
N PHE A 310 11.89 -18.97 9.33
CA PHE A 310 12.92 -19.93 8.94
C PHE A 310 12.67 -21.33 9.51
N GLU A 311 12.21 -21.45 10.75
CA GLU A 311 11.87 -22.74 11.37
C GLU A 311 10.70 -23.44 10.63
N SER A 312 9.67 -22.69 10.23
CA SER A 312 8.56 -23.22 9.43
C SER A 312 9.01 -23.69 8.05
N LYS A 313 9.99 -23.01 7.45
CA LYS A 313 10.57 -23.40 6.15
C LYS A 313 11.53 -24.59 6.28
N ILE A 314 12.28 -24.71 7.37
CA ILE A 314 13.13 -25.89 7.66
C ILE A 314 12.26 -27.13 7.79
N SER A 315 11.19 -27.06 8.58
CA SER A 315 10.30 -28.20 8.82
C SER A 315 9.56 -28.66 7.56
N THR A 316 9.25 -27.73 6.66
CA THR A 316 8.61 -28.04 5.37
C THR A 316 9.62 -28.47 4.28
N GLY A 317 10.93 -28.50 4.58
CA GLY A 317 11.98 -28.78 3.60
C GLY A 317 12.11 -27.71 2.51
N GLY A 318 11.57 -26.52 2.74
CA GLY A 318 11.39 -25.44 1.78
C GLY A 318 12.40 -24.31 1.88
N ILE A 319 13.44 -24.42 2.72
CA ILE A 319 14.59 -23.51 2.63
C ILE A 319 15.35 -23.88 1.36
N SER A 320 15.13 -23.08 0.33
CA SER A 320 15.99 -23.10 -0.83
C SER A 320 17.19 -22.22 -0.51
N THR A 321 18.39 -22.79 -0.54
CA THR A 321 19.67 -22.03 -0.49
C THR A 321 19.82 -21.09 -1.69
N ASN A 322 18.93 -21.20 -2.67
CA ASN A 322 18.86 -20.40 -3.88
C ASN A 322 17.88 -19.20 -3.75
N SER A 323 17.25 -19.02 -2.60
CA SER A 323 16.40 -17.87 -2.29
C SER A 323 17.24 -16.71 -1.76
N PHE A 324 16.82 -15.49 -2.09
CA PHE A 324 17.46 -14.26 -1.66
C PHE A 324 16.64 -13.62 -0.55
N TYR A 325 17.30 -13.23 0.54
CA TYR A 325 16.66 -12.62 1.70
C TYR A 325 17.12 -11.18 1.83
N ILE A 326 16.19 -10.24 1.79
CA ILE A 326 16.46 -8.81 1.95
C ILE A 326 15.78 -8.35 3.24
N PHE A 327 16.58 -7.85 4.18
CA PHE A 327 16.09 -7.28 5.43
C PHE A 327 16.10 -5.76 5.33
N ILE A 328 14.97 -5.12 5.60
CA ILE A 328 14.83 -3.67 5.66
C ILE A 328 14.48 -3.32 7.10
N SER A 329 15.42 -2.73 7.83
CA SER A 329 15.24 -2.45 9.26
C SER A 329 16.15 -1.32 9.72
N ASN A 330 15.61 -0.40 10.51
CA ASN A 330 16.39 0.55 11.29
C ASN A 330 16.76 -0.01 12.69
N TYR A 331 16.04 -1.03 13.16
CA TYR A 331 16.37 -1.73 14.41
C TYR A 331 17.62 -2.59 14.23
N ARG A 332 18.63 -2.38 15.08
CA ARG A 332 19.97 -2.99 14.94
C ARG A 332 20.51 -3.56 16.25
N HIS A 333 19.63 -3.97 17.16
CA HIS A 333 20.05 -4.64 18.38
C HIS A 333 20.86 -5.91 18.09
N ASP A 334 21.74 -6.27 19.03
CA ASP A 334 22.66 -7.39 18.93
C ASP A 334 21.93 -8.71 18.62
N ASN A 335 20.73 -8.92 19.19
CA ASN A 335 19.91 -10.11 18.96
C ASN A 335 19.62 -10.38 17.47
N LEU A 336 19.33 -9.34 16.71
CA LEU A 336 18.98 -9.40 15.30
C LEU A 336 20.24 -9.50 14.45
N MET A 337 21.30 -8.76 14.81
CA MET A 337 22.56 -8.80 14.08
C MET A 337 23.30 -10.13 14.26
N ASP A 338 23.26 -10.72 15.46
CA ASP A 338 23.80 -12.05 15.72
C ASP A 338 23.06 -13.13 14.93
N TYR A 339 21.72 -13.01 14.86
CA TYR A 339 20.92 -13.93 14.06
C TYR A 339 21.18 -13.77 12.56
N TYR A 340 21.30 -12.54 12.06
CA TYR A 340 21.70 -12.25 10.68
C TYR A 340 23.08 -12.84 10.35
N GLY A 341 24.06 -12.71 11.27
CA GLY A 341 25.37 -13.34 11.15
C GLY A 341 25.29 -14.88 11.08
N THR A 342 24.36 -15.48 11.82
CA THR A 342 24.08 -16.92 11.78
C THR A 342 23.47 -17.33 10.43
N LEU A 343 22.53 -16.57 9.88
CA LEU A 343 21.97 -16.84 8.55
C LEU A 343 23.04 -16.79 7.46
N LYS A 344 24.01 -15.86 7.58
CA LYS A 344 25.15 -15.80 6.66
C LYS A 344 26.10 -16.98 6.81
N SER A 345 26.39 -17.43 8.03
CA SER A 345 27.28 -18.58 8.24
C SER A 345 26.68 -19.88 7.69
N LEU A 346 25.35 -19.96 7.58
CA LEU A 346 24.63 -21.03 6.87
C LEU A 346 24.73 -20.96 5.34
N GLY A 347 25.34 -19.91 4.78
CA GLY A 347 25.54 -19.74 3.34
C GLY A 347 24.32 -19.16 2.59
N LEU A 348 23.35 -18.58 3.30
CA LEU A 348 22.18 -17.94 2.68
C LEU A 348 22.57 -16.58 2.08
N ALA A 349 21.98 -16.24 0.93
CA ALA A 349 22.18 -14.96 0.27
C ALA A 349 21.34 -13.86 0.94
N CYS A 350 21.90 -13.26 2.00
CA CYS A 350 21.23 -12.27 2.84
C CYS A 350 21.80 -10.86 2.65
N TYR A 351 20.93 -9.87 2.45
CA TYR A 351 21.29 -8.45 2.33
C TYR A 351 20.52 -7.64 3.37
N PHE A 352 21.16 -6.62 3.94
CA PHE A 352 20.55 -5.76 4.95
C PHE A 352 20.52 -4.31 4.46
N ILE A 353 19.36 -3.67 4.54
CA ILE A 353 19.13 -2.29 4.12
C ILE A 353 18.66 -1.50 5.34
N VAL A 354 19.42 -0.46 5.70
CA VAL A 354 19.17 0.37 6.87
C VAL A 354 18.70 1.76 6.41
N PRO A 355 17.40 2.12 6.54
CA PRO A 355 16.96 3.49 6.29
C PRO A 355 17.46 4.41 7.42
N GLU A 356 18.26 5.42 7.09
CA GLU A 356 18.86 6.36 8.05
C GLU A 356 18.73 7.81 7.57
N PHE A 357 18.68 8.76 8.51
CA PHE A 357 18.73 10.18 8.16
C PHE A 357 20.15 10.64 7.84
N LYS A 358 20.30 11.52 6.83
CA LYS A 358 21.58 12.12 6.41
C LYS A 358 22.43 12.74 7.54
N ILE A 359 21.78 13.16 8.64
CA ILE A 359 22.41 13.91 9.73
C ILE A 359 23.10 12.98 10.74
N THR A 360 22.75 11.70 10.76
CA THR A 360 23.26 10.71 11.72
C THR A 360 23.79 9.49 10.98
N PRO A 361 24.94 9.58 10.29
CA PRO A 361 25.56 8.42 9.68
C PRO A 361 26.01 7.46 10.79
N VAL A 362 25.63 6.19 10.67
CA VAL A 362 26.05 5.16 11.62
C VAL A 362 27.07 4.24 10.98
N ASP A 363 28.11 3.89 11.76
CA ASP A 363 29.24 3.11 11.28
C ASP A 363 28.80 1.65 11.04
N VAL A 364 28.85 1.22 9.78
CA VAL A 364 28.44 -0.12 9.36
C VAL A 364 29.69 -0.98 9.22
N SER A 365 30.00 -1.77 10.26
CA SER A 365 31.19 -2.61 10.31
C SER A 365 31.02 -3.98 9.63
N GLN A 366 29.82 -4.34 9.18
CA GLN A 366 29.50 -5.65 8.61
C GLN A 366 29.34 -5.64 7.08
N PRO A 367 29.82 -6.67 6.35
CA PRO A 367 29.64 -6.79 4.91
C PRO A 367 28.16 -6.99 4.52
N ASP A 368 27.76 -6.53 3.33
CA ASP A 368 26.40 -6.57 2.74
C ASP A 368 25.28 -5.88 3.54
N VAL A 369 25.66 -4.98 4.44
CA VAL A 369 24.76 -4.02 5.07
C VAL A 369 24.91 -2.70 4.33
N TYR A 370 23.79 -2.17 3.83
CA TYR A 370 23.76 -0.96 3.02
C TYR A 370 22.87 0.09 3.68
N THR A 371 23.35 1.32 3.78
CA THR A 371 22.58 2.45 4.32
C THR A 371 21.78 3.14 3.22
N TRP A 372 20.51 3.44 3.50
CA TRP A 372 19.62 4.20 2.64
C TRP A 372 19.36 5.56 3.26
N GLU A 373 19.92 6.61 2.63
CA GLU A 373 19.72 7.98 3.09
C GLU A 373 18.28 8.44 2.86
N VAL A 374 17.61 8.83 3.93
CA VAL A 374 16.28 9.44 3.95
C VAL A 374 16.45 10.94 4.18
N ASP A 375 15.80 11.75 3.34
CA ASP A 375 15.75 13.20 3.53
C ASP A 375 15.00 13.53 4.83
N ALA A 376 15.54 14.47 5.61
CA ALA A 376 15.08 14.80 6.97
C ALA A 376 13.80 15.64 7.03
#